data_AF-A0A7X8FF04-F1
#
_entry.id   AF-A0A7X8FF04-F1
#
_cell.length_a   1.000
_cell.length_b   1.000
_cell.length_c   1.000
_cell.angle_alpha   90.00
_cell.angle_beta   90.00
_cell.angle_gamma   90.00
#
_symmetry.space_group_name_H-M   'P 1'
#
loop_
_entity.id
_entity.type
_entity.pdbx_description
1 polymer ?
#
loop_
_entity_poly.entity_id
_entity_poly.type
_entity_poly.pdbx_seq_one_letter_code
_entity_poly.pdbx_strand_id
1 'polypeptide(L)'
;MLPEMREKSVHTCKDCRFFTEIEGQEENRWGCVVGVPIYRSLERRVPAKITARRLLEMVGKEKLRQIVSQSNSEAQACGWFRNRL
;
A
#
# COMPACT_ATOMS: atom_id res chain seq x y z
N MET A 1 28.40 0.15 -12.80
CA MET A 1 27.47 -0.34 -11.75
C MET A 1 26.26 0.58 -11.74
N LEU A 2 25.08 0.06 -12.08
CA LEU A 2 23.86 0.85 -12.28
C LEU A 2 23.36 1.43 -10.93
N PRO A 3 23.34 2.77 -10.74
CA PRO A 3 22.89 3.41 -9.50
C PRO A 3 21.44 3.08 -9.12
N GLU A 4 20.61 2.76 -10.11
CA GLU A 4 19.18 2.50 -9.98
C GLU A 4 18.85 1.25 -9.15
N MET A 5 19.79 0.30 -9.04
CA MET A 5 19.61 -0.89 -8.20
C MET A 5 19.87 -0.61 -6.70
N ARG A 6 20.59 0.48 -6.36
CA ARG A 6 20.85 0.82 -4.96
C ARG A 6 19.62 1.43 -4.27
N GLU A 7 18.84 2.25 -4.95
CA GLU A 7 17.63 2.86 -4.36
C GLU A 7 16.56 1.82 -3.95
N LYS A 8 16.37 0.76 -4.73
CA LYS A 8 15.41 -0.32 -4.38
C LYS A 8 15.88 -1.22 -3.24
N SER A 9 17.15 -1.12 -2.85
CA SER A 9 17.76 -2.00 -1.83
C SER A 9 17.71 -1.42 -0.41
N VAL A 10 17.28 -0.16 -0.26
CA VAL A 10 17.24 0.54 1.04
C VAL A 10 15.82 0.82 1.53
N HIS A 11 14.82 0.76 0.65
CA HIS A 11 13.44 1.10 0.98
C HIS A 11 12.57 -0.13 1.22
N THR A 12 11.65 -0.01 2.17
CA THR A 12 10.66 -1.04 2.47
C THR A 12 9.25 -0.58 2.10
N CYS A 13 8.27 -1.48 2.17
CA CYS A 13 6.87 -1.17 1.91
C CYS A 13 6.37 0.02 2.75
N LYS A 14 6.85 0.20 3.99
CA LYS A 14 6.44 1.34 4.85
C LYS A 14 6.79 2.71 4.27
N ASP A 15 7.82 2.78 3.44
CA ASP A 15 8.27 4.01 2.77
C ASP A 15 7.44 4.31 1.51
N CYS A 16 6.62 3.34 1.07
CA CYS A 16 5.85 3.44 -0.15
C CYS A 16 4.59 4.28 0.05
N ARG A 17 4.32 5.22 -0.87
CA ARG A 17 3.06 5.98 -0.95
C ARG A 17 1.82 5.08 -1.01
N PHE A 18 1.92 3.87 -1.56
CA PHE A 18 0.80 2.93 -1.65
C PHE A 18 0.56 2.09 -0.40
N PHE A 19 1.42 2.20 0.60
CA PHE A 19 1.27 1.46 1.85
C PHE A 19 0.63 2.37 2.90
N THR A 20 -0.52 1.97 3.43
CA THR A 20 -1.34 2.77 4.34
C THR A 20 -1.84 1.92 5.49
N GLU A 21 -2.16 2.57 6.61
CA GLU A 21 -2.93 1.94 7.67
C GLU A 21 -4.38 1.77 7.23
N ILE A 22 -4.96 0.61 7.49
CA ILE A 22 -6.34 0.23 7.21
C ILE A 22 -7.04 0.06 8.55
N GLU A 23 -7.98 0.93 8.83
CA GLU A 23 -8.75 0.93 10.07
C GLU A 23 -9.89 -0.08 9.97
N GLY A 24 -9.76 -1.17 10.73
CA GLY A 24 -10.82 -2.16 10.94
C GLY A 24 -11.69 -1.80 12.14
N GLN A 25 -12.64 -2.67 12.48
CA GLN A 25 -13.47 -2.49 13.67
C GLN A 25 -12.76 -2.89 14.96
N GLU A 26 -11.95 -3.95 14.91
CA GLU A 26 -11.25 -4.51 16.07
C GLU A 26 -9.74 -4.18 16.06
N GLU A 27 -9.12 -4.21 14.88
CA GLU A 27 -7.70 -3.96 14.71
C GLU A 27 -7.42 -3.07 13.49
N ASN A 28 -6.31 -2.33 13.56
CA ASN A 28 -5.74 -1.67 12.41
C ASN A 28 -4.68 -2.56 11.78
N ARG A 29 -4.67 -2.61 10.46
CA ARG A 29 -3.66 -3.36 9.70
C ARG A 29 -3.04 -2.49 8.63
N TRP A 30 -1.76 -2.69 8.37
CA TRP A 30 -1.16 -2.08 7.20
C TRP A 30 -1.59 -2.82 5.93
N GLY A 31 -1.59 -2.14 4.78
CA GLY A 31 -1.89 -2.79 3.51
C GLY A 31 -1.42 -1.99 2.30
N CYS A 32 -1.13 -2.71 1.23
CA CYS A 32 -0.75 -2.13 -0.06
C CYS A 32 -1.99 -1.88 -0.93
N VAL A 33 -2.31 -0.63 -1.20
CA VAL A 33 -3.48 -0.24 -2.00
C VAL A 33 -3.16 0.03 -3.47
N VAL A 34 -1.98 -0.39 -3.95
CA VAL A 34 -1.60 -0.25 -5.38
C VAL A 34 -2.56 -1.00 -6.32
N GLY A 35 -3.25 -2.02 -5.81
CA GLY A 35 -4.28 -2.74 -6.58
C GLY A 35 -5.59 -1.96 -6.76
N VAL A 36 -5.75 -0.81 -6.11
CA VAL A 36 -6.94 0.05 -6.22
C VAL A 36 -6.71 1.06 -7.35
N PRO A 37 -7.53 1.06 -8.43
CA PRO A 37 -7.25 1.81 -9.65
C PRO A 37 -6.97 3.31 -9.43
N ILE A 38 -7.83 4.00 -8.68
CA ILE A 38 -7.72 5.45 -8.43
C ILE A 38 -6.42 5.85 -7.69
N TYR A 39 -5.85 4.93 -6.92
CA TYR A 39 -4.56 5.16 -6.27
C TYR A 39 -3.42 4.82 -7.22
N ARG A 40 -3.51 3.69 -7.94
CA ARG A 40 -2.49 3.25 -8.90
C ARG A 40 -2.24 4.27 -10.00
N SER A 41 -3.30 4.88 -10.53
CA SER A 41 -3.23 5.92 -11.56
C SER A 41 -2.73 7.26 -11.04
N LEU A 42 -2.55 7.39 -9.71
CA LEU A 42 -2.21 8.64 -9.03
C LEU A 42 -3.25 9.75 -9.20
N GLU A 43 -4.45 9.44 -9.71
CA GLU A 43 -5.60 10.36 -9.75
C GLU A 43 -5.96 10.86 -8.34
N ARG A 44 -5.77 10.01 -7.33
CA ARG A 44 -5.94 10.38 -5.92
C ARG A 44 -4.73 9.98 -5.09
N ARG A 45 -4.32 10.87 -4.18
CA ARG A 45 -3.33 10.54 -3.16
C ARG A 45 -3.88 9.48 -2.20
N VAL A 46 -3.06 8.49 -1.88
CA VAL A 46 -3.36 7.52 -0.83
C VAL A 46 -3.34 8.26 0.52
N PRO A 47 -4.42 8.21 1.31
CA PRO A 47 -4.44 8.80 2.65
C PRO A 47 -3.51 8.02 3.58
N ALA A 48 -3.07 8.62 4.69
CA ALA A 48 -2.24 7.93 5.68
C ALA A 48 -2.98 6.78 6.39
N LYS A 49 -4.30 6.94 6.53
CA LYS A 49 -5.22 5.94 7.09
C LYS A 49 -6.48 5.88 6.22
N ILE A 50 -6.99 4.67 5.96
CA ILE A 50 -8.23 4.43 5.23
C ILE A 50 -9.09 3.40 5.96
N THR A 51 -10.41 3.57 6.00
CA THR A 51 -11.28 2.59 6.64
C THR A 51 -11.43 1.34 5.77
N ALA A 52 -11.50 0.17 6.42
CA ALA A 52 -11.78 -1.10 5.74
C ALA A 52 -13.11 -1.05 4.98
N ARG A 53 -14.12 -0.34 5.52
CA ARG A 53 -15.41 -0.10 4.86
C ARG A 53 -15.25 0.61 3.52
N ARG A 54 -14.44 1.68 3.47
CA ARG A 54 -14.20 2.42 2.23
C ARG A 54 -13.47 1.56 1.19
N LEU A 55 -12.47 0.79 1.61
CA LEU A 55 -11.82 -0.16 0.70
C LEU A 55 -12.78 -1.24 0.22
N LEU A 56 -13.65 -1.76 1.09
CA LEU A 56 -14.68 -2.73 0.73
C LEU A 56 -15.61 -2.20 -0.37
N GLU A 57 -16.06 -0.95 -0.24
CA GLU A 57 -16.88 -0.26 -1.26
C GLU A 57 -16.13 -0.10 -2.60
N MET A 58 -14.81 0.13 -2.55
CA MET A 58 -14.00 0.38 -3.76
C MET A 58 -13.58 -0.89 -4.51
N VAL A 59 -13.27 -1.98 -3.81
CA VAL A 59 -12.64 -3.17 -4.41
C VAL A 59 -13.30 -4.51 -4.07
N GLY A 60 -14.33 -4.49 -3.22
CA GLY A 60 -15.02 -5.70 -2.78
C GLY A 60 -14.25 -6.54 -1.76
N LYS A 61 -14.94 -7.54 -1.21
CA LYS A 61 -14.46 -8.36 -0.07
C LYS A 61 -13.19 -9.13 -0.38
N GLU A 62 -13.09 -9.69 -1.58
CA GLU A 62 -11.96 -10.56 -1.94
C GLU A 62 -10.66 -9.79 -2.06
N LYS A 63 -10.71 -8.65 -2.75
CA LYS A 63 -9.55 -7.79 -2.89
C LYS A 63 -9.14 -7.17 -1.56
N LEU A 64 -10.09 -6.77 -0.72
CA LEU A 64 -9.81 -6.30 0.63
C LEU A 64 -9.06 -7.37 1.44
N ARG A 65 -9.51 -8.63 1.41
CA ARG A 65 -8.82 -9.74 2.08
C ARG A 65 -7.37 -9.91 1.60
N GLN A 66 -7.12 -9.79 0.29
CA GLN A 66 -5.75 -9.83 -0.25
C GLN A 66 -4.89 -8.67 0.26
N ILE A 67 -5.45 -7.45 0.32
CA ILE A 67 -4.72 -6.25 0.76
C ILE A 67 -4.28 -6.40 2.23
N VAL A 68 -5.14 -6.92 3.10
CA VAL A 68 -4.85 -7.05 4.55
C VAL A 68 -4.11 -8.34 4.92
N SER A 69 -4.00 -9.31 4.01
CA SER A 69 -3.27 -10.57 4.25
C SER A 69 -1.82 -10.51 3.79
N GLN A 70 -1.50 -9.66 2.80
CA GLN A 70 -0.15 -9.49 2.25
C GLN A 70 0.57 -8.27 2.85
N SER A 71 0.34 -8.00 4.13
CA SER A 71 0.88 -6.84 4.83
C SER A 71 2.19 -7.17 5.54
N ASN A 72 3.31 -6.71 4.98
CA ASN A 72 4.59 -6.66 5.70
C ASN A 72 5.25 -5.30 5.45
N SER A 73 5.28 -4.46 6.49
CA SER A 73 5.84 -3.11 6.43
C SER A 73 7.34 -3.10 6.17
N GLU A 74 8.05 -4.12 6.65
CA GLU A 74 9.50 -4.28 6.53
C GLU A 74 9.91 -5.08 5.30
N ALA A 75 8.95 -5.59 4.52
CA ALA A 75 9.27 -6.23 3.24
C ALA A 75 9.94 -5.22 2.31
N GLN A 76 10.96 -5.68 1.58
CA GLN A 76 11.64 -4.87 0.58
C GLN A 76 10.64 -4.32 -0.44
N ALA A 77 10.80 -3.05 -0.79
CA ALA A 77 9.89 -2.38 -1.70
C ALA A 77 9.82 -3.07 -3.08
N CYS A 78 8.61 -3.27 -3.59
CA CYS A 78 8.39 -3.93 -4.86
C CYS A 78 8.57 -2.99 -6.07
N GLY A 79 8.39 -3.51 -7.29
CA GLY A 79 8.49 -2.73 -8.54
C GLY A 79 7.50 -1.55 -8.67
N TRP A 80 6.47 -1.49 -7.82
CA TRP A 80 5.52 -0.38 -7.76
C TRP A 80 5.91 0.71 -6.75
N PHE A 81 7.08 0.62 -6.14
CA PHE A 81 7.52 1.61 -5.16
C PHE A 81 7.42 3.05 -5.69
N ARG A 82 6.87 3.90 -4.83
CA ARG A 82 6.85 5.34 -4.98
C ARG A 82 7.14 5.93 -3.62
N ASN A 83 8.14 6.79 -3.53
CA ASN A 83 8.48 7.45 -2.28
C ASN A 83 7.29 8.29 -1.78
N ARG A 84 7.10 8.36 -0.47
CA ARG A 84 5.98 9.06 0.18
C ARG A 84 6.11 10.59 0.13
N LEU A 85 7.27 11.12 -0.30
CA LEU A 85 7.57 12.55 -0.55
C LEU A 85 6.35 13.33 -1.08
#